data_AF-A0A536Y9U1-F1
#
_entry.id   AF-A0A536Y9U1-F1
#
_cell.length_a   1.000
_cell.length_b   1.000
_cell.length_c   1.000
_cell.angle_alpha   90.00
_cell.angle_beta   90.00
_cell.angle_gamma   90.00
#
_symmetry.space_group_name_H-M   'P 1'
#
loop_
_entity.id
_entity.type
_entity.pdbx_description
1 polymer ?
#
loop_
_entity_poly.entity_id
_entity_poly.type
_entity_poly.pdbx_seq_one_letter_code
_entity_poly.pdbx_strand_id
1 'polypeptide(L)' 'DLRRTMIDSGARYLPVMDRDKLLGVISFRDVAKAVLEEQDFENRMLKGYIKNWPE' A
#
# COMPACT_ATOMS: atom_id res chain seq x y z
N ASP A 1 -2.09 9.36 -0.84
CA ASP A 1 -3.31 9.79 -1.57
C ASP A 1 -4.18 8.68 -2.13
N LEU A 2 -3.67 7.65 -2.83
CA LEU A 2 -4.50 6.60 -3.44
C LEU A 2 -5.46 5.89 -2.45
N ARG A 3 -4.94 5.42 -1.30
CA ARG A 3 -5.76 4.80 -0.23
C ARG A 3 -6.90 5.71 0.23
N ARG A 4 -6.63 6.99 0.38
CA ARG A 4 -7.61 7.98 0.84
C ARG A 4 -8.70 8.18 -0.20
N THR A 5 -8.34 8.33 -1.47
CA THR A 5 -9.32 8.41 -2.58
C THR A 5 -10.25 7.20 -2.59
N MET A 6 -9.74 5.99 -2.39
CA MET A 6 -10.56 4.77 -2.35
C MET A 6 -11.53 4.74 -1.16
N ILE A 7 -11.11 5.22 0.00
CA ILE A 7 -11.96 5.30 1.20
C ILE A 7 -13.05 6.36 1.00
N ASP A 8 -12.67 7.57 0.60
CA ASP A 8 -13.58 8.70 0.48
C ASP A 8 -14.64 8.47 -0.61
N SER A 9 -14.29 7.76 -1.67
CA SER A 9 -15.21 7.40 -2.76
C SER A 9 -15.92 6.06 -2.60
N GLY A 10 -15.49 5.21 -1.65
CA GLY A 10 -15.93 3.81 -1.56
C GLY A 10 -15.49 2.92 -2.73
N ALA A 11 -14.58 3.39 -3.59
CA ALA A 11 -14.12 2.65 -4.76
C ALA A 11 -13.19 1.50 -4.36
N ARG A 12 -13.49 0.29 -4.85
CA ARG A 12 -12.67 -0.93 -4.62
C ARG A 12 -11.62 -1.16 -5.69
N TYR A 13 -11.75 -0.49 -6.83
CA TYR A 13 -10.83 -0.56 -7.95
C TYR A 13 -10.63 0.84 -8.52
N LEU A 14 -9.39 1.17 -8.88
CA LEU A 14 -9.04 2.39 -9.58
C LEU A 14 -8.41 2.03 -10.93
N PRO A 15 -8.89 2.61 -12.04
CA PRO A 15 -8.28 2.37 -13.34
C PRO A 15 -6.94 3.10 -13.44
N VAL A 16 -5.98 2.46 -14.11
CA VAL A 16 -4.71 3.07 -14.50
C VAL A 16 -4.79 3.40 -15.98
N MET A 17 -4.75 4.68 -16.30
CA MET A 17 -4.95 5.20 -17.65
C MET A 17 -3.66 5.80 -18.19
N ASP A 18 -3.40 5.61 -19.48
CA ASP A 18 -2.47 6.41 -20.28
C ASP A 18 -3.26 7.11 -21.39
N ARG A 19 -3.55 8.40 -21.16
CA ARG A 19 -4.54 9.16 -21.93
C ARG A 19 -5.87 8.40 -21.99
N ASP A 20 -6.31 8.02 -23.19
CA ASP A 20 -7.57 7.31 -23.42
C ASP A 20 -7.40 5.78 -23.38
N LYS A 21 -6.20 5.27 -23.11
CA LYS A 21 -5.93 3.84 -23.04
C LYS A 21 -5.96 3.35 -21.60
N LEU A 22 -6.84 2.38 -21.32
CA LEU A 22 -6.80 1.62 -20.07
C LEU A 22 -5.59 0.68 -20.08
N LEU A 23 -4.69 0.86 -19.11
CA LEU A 23 -3.53 -0.01 -18.91
C LEU A 23 -3.83 -1.15 -17.94
N GLY A 24 -4.74 -0.94 -16.99
CA GLY A 24 -5.10 -1.95 -16.00
C GLY A 24 -5.89 -1.35 -14.83
N VAL A 25 -5.94 -2.10 -13.72
CA VAL A 25 -6.64 -1.68 -12.51
C VAL A 25 -5.77 -1.92 -11.28
N ILE A 26 -5.91 -1.05 -10.28
CA ILE A 26 -5.39 -1.25 -8.94
C ILE A 26 -6.58 -1.57 -8.03
N SER A 27 -6.52 -2.68 -7.31
CA SER A 27 -7.55 -3.04 -6.33
C SER A 27 -7.21 -2.50 -4.95
N PHE A 28 -8.22 -2.43 -4.08
CA PHE A 28 -8.03 -2.08 -2.67
C PHE A 28 -7.04 -3.04 -1.98
N ARG A 29 -7.05 -4.31 -2.39
CA ARG A 29 -6.13 -5.33 -1.86
C ARG A 29 -4.68 -5.02 -2.20
N ASP A 30 -4.41 -4.53 -3.41
CA ASP A 30 -3.04 -4.18 -3.83
C ASP A 30 -2.51 -3.03 -2.97
N VAL A 31 -3.36 -2.02 -2.72
CA VAL A 31 -3.02 -0.91 -1.83
C VAL A 31 -2.79 -1.37 -0.39
N ALA A 32 -3.66 -2.25 0.12
CA ALA A 32 -3.51 -2.81 1.46
C ALA A 32 -2.20 -3.61 1.61
N LYS A 33 -1.85 -4.41 0.60
CA LYS A 33 -0.61 -5.18 0.57
C LYS A 33 0.62 -4.27 0.60
N ALA A 34 0.66 -3.24 -0.25
CA ALA A 34 1.78 -2.31 -0.31
C ALA A 34 2.00 -1.58 1.03
N VAL A 35 0.92 -1.15 1.69
CA VAL A 35 0.99 -0.52 3.02
C VAL A 35 1.52 -1.48 4.08
N LEU A 36 1.08 -2.73 4.07
CA LEU A 36 1.58 -3.74 5.01
C LEU A 36 3.09 -3.99 4.80
N GLU A 37 3.53 -4.16 3.55
CA GLU A 37 4.94 -4.40 3.22
C GLU A 37 5.84 -3.23 3.61
N GLU A 38 5.37 -2.00 3.44
CA GLU A 38 6.08 -0.79 3.89
C GLU A 38 6.23 -0.76 5.41
N GLN A 39 5.14 -1.03 6.16
CA GLN A 39 5.18 -1.08 7.62
C GLN A 39 6.08 -2.21 8.14
N ASP A 40 6.04 -3.39 7.53
CA ASP A 40 6.91 -4.51 7.90
C ASP A 40 8.38 -4.20 7.66
N PHE A 41 8.69 -3.43 6.60
CA PHE A 41 10.05 -2.97 6.35
C PHE A 41 10.51 -1.95 7.41
N GLU A 42 9.72 -0.91 7.66
CA GLU A 42 10.02 0.08 8.71
C GLU A 42 10.19 -0.58 10.08
N ASN A 43 9.28 -1.48 10.43
CA ASN A 43 9.32 -2.19 11.71
C ASN A 43 10.58 -3.04 11.88
N ARG A 44 11.01 -3.75 10.83
CA ARG A 44 12.28 -4.49 10.83
C ARG A 44 13.49 -3.58 11.01
N MET A 45 13.53 -2.46 10.28
CA MET A 45 14.62 -1.50 10.40
C MET A 45 14.68 -0.91 11.82
N LEU A 46 13.55 -0.53 12.40
CA LEU A 46 13.46 0.01 13.75
C LEU A 46 13.85 -1.02 14.82
N LYS A 47 13.40 -2.28 14.69
CA LYS A 47 13.81 -3.37 15.59
C LYS A 47 15.32 -3.64 15.56
N GLY A 48 15.97 -3.45 14.40
CA GLY A 48 17.42 -3.55 14.27
C GLY A 48 18.21 -2.56 15.15
N TYR A 49 17.59 -1.45 15.56
CA TYR A 49 18.21 -0.48 16.47
C TYR A 49 17.98 -0.78 17.96
N ILE A 50 17.11 -1.74 18.30
CA ILE A 50 16.82 -2.12 19.69
C ILE A 50 17.73 -3.29 20.08
N LYS A 51 18.83 -3.00 20.80
CA LYS A 51 19.66 -4.06 21.41
C LYS A 51 18.81 -4.85 22.42
N ASN A 52 18.69 -6.17 22.19
CA ASN A 52 17.96 -7.17 22.99
C ASN A 52 16.48 -7.43 22.62
N TRP A 53 16.08 -7.28 21.36
CA TRP A 53 14.75 -7.74 20.92
C TRP A 53 14.62 -9.27 21.02
N PRO A 54 13.60 -9.82 21.73
CA PRO A 54 13.38 -11.26 21.80
C PRO A 54 12.81 -11.77 20.46
N GLU A 55 13.40 -12.87 19.94
CA GLU A 55 12.95 -13.53 18.70
C GLU A 55 11.50 -14.01 18.77
#